data_AF-A0A415EKH2-F1
#
_entry.id   AF-A0A415EKH2-F1
#
_cell.length_a   1.000
_cell.length_b   1.000
_cell.length_c   1.000
_cell.angle_alpha   90.00
_cell.angle_beta   90.00
_cell.angle_gamma   90.00
#
_symmetry.space_group_name_H-M   'P 1'
#
loop_
_entity.id
_entity.type
_entity.pdbx_description
1 polymer ?
#
loop_
_entity_poly.entity_id
_entity_poly.type
_entity_poly.pdbx_seq_one_letter_code
_entity_poly.pdbx_strand_id
1 'polypeptide(L)'
;MGRLLLAGLLLGAPLGAQAADIEAMRGGVTPKRARIVLSLDKTVKYTARTSGRQLIIDFKGDTERTQMVRLRDPRVKRATLSPKGKDSQLVIEFRQPVPEYKIFALGRPKRLVIDFPRAPGDENPAAANWSSSSQWLGKGLTYKQSTVNLGAGNVRTYVLTMTPNSEFKLDFIPGYGKTIQKGTLSMIARRSGAVSLVNASYFDSDIWVVGNLKIQNKWLASETTPRTGLVIDAKGQPSIETGLAYQGVVKDQEGNSMPISAVNRMRLSNELILFNDGYDTATDTNSYGTEVQLNGNSRVTAISSRGDMPLTAGYSVLSGNGQGARFLNGLRRGEQLTVTQSLGNARADEAPSVGSAGPLLVWDGLVEVTAAQEEIAPDIAQGRAPRTGVGIKKDGTVLVVVADGRSDVSAGMSLTEFARYFVSLGADRAMNFDGGGSSEMVVNGKVMNDPSDGEERPVRVALGFFRK
;
A
#
# COMPACT_ATOMS: atom_id res chain seq x y z
N MET A 1 38.98 -43.44 -53.18
CA MET A 1 38.83 -43.28 -51.72
C MET A 1 38.51 -41.82 -51.44
N GLY A 2 37.41 -41.55 -50.75
CA GLY A 2 37.03 -40.18 -50.35
C GLY A 2 35.52 -39.98 -50.31
N ARG A 3 34.88 -40.42 -49.22
CA ARG A 3 33.48 -40.09 -48.89
C ARG A 3 33.36 -38.59 -48.67
N LEU A 4 32.43 -37.93 -49.35
CA LEU A 4 31.99 -36.56 -49.02
C LEU A 4 30.54 -36.63 -48.55
N LEU A 5 30.37 -36.31 -47.26
CA LEU A 5 29.10 -36.19 -46.55
C LEU A 5 28.30 -34.99 -47.09
N LEU A 6 27.03 -35.25 -47.35
CA LEU A 6 25.97 -34.25 -47.56
C LEU A 6 25.64 -33.63 -46.19
N ALA A 7 25.74 -32.30 -46.05
CA ALA A 7 25.17 -31.57 -44.91
C ALA A 7 24.32 -30.41 -45.44
N GLY A 8 23.03 -30.46 -45.10
CA GLY A 8 21.98 -29.60 -45.63
C GLY A 8 22.05 -28.15 -45.17
N LEU A 9 21.49 -27.31 -46.03
CA LEU A 9 21.07 -25.94 -45.77
C LEU A 9 20.18 -25.87 -44.51
N LEU A 10 20.58 -25.05 -43.55
CA LEU A 10 19.67 -24.42 -42.60
C LEU A 10 19.82 -22.91 -42.75
N LEU A 11 18.81 -22.30 -43.39
CA LEU A 11 18.60 -20.87 -43.47
C LEU A 11 18.36 -20.34 -42.05
N GLY A 12 19.43 -19.93 -41.36
CA GLY A 12 19.34 -19.10 -40.18
C GLY A 12 19.04 -17.67 -40.59
N ALA A 13 17.78 -17.26 -40.53
CA ALA A 13 17.45 -15.83 -40.48
C ALA A 13 18.17 -15.21 -39.27
N PRO A 14 18.78 -14.02 -39.39
CA PRO A 14 19.33 -13.35 -38.21
C PRO A 14 18.16 -13.02 -37.28
N LEU A 15 18.16 -13.63 -36.09
CA LEU A 15 17.33 -13.19 -34.96
C LEU A 15 17.64 -11.73 -34.70
N GLY A 16 16.80 -10.84 -35.23
CA GLY A 16 16.88 -9.41 -34.96
C GLY A 16 16.73 -9.20 -33.47
N ALA A 17 17.72 -8.57 -32.84
CA ALA A 17 17.59 -8.08 -31.47
C ALA A 17 16.39 -7.14 -31.43
N GLN A 18 15.30 -7.57 -30.78
CA GLN A 18 14.10 -6.76 -30.60
C GLN A 18 14.48 -5.53 -29.76
N ALA A 19 14.09 -4.34 -30.24
CA ALA A 19 14.36 -3.09 -29.54
C ALA A 19 13.73 -3.10 -28.13
N ALA A 20 14.19 -2.21 -27.24
CA ALA A 20 13.56 -2.04 -25.94
C ALA A 20 12.24 -1.28 -26.10
N ASP A 21 11.16 -1.76 -25.51
CA ASP A 21 9.86 -1.11 -25.57
C ASP A 21 9.69 -0.14 -24.40
N ILE A 22 9.36 1.11 -24.73
CA ILE A 22 9.02 2.15 -23.75
C ILE A 22 7.50 2.11 -23.54
N GLU A 23 7.09 1.38 -22.52
CA GLU A 23 5.68 1.07 -22.24
C GLU A 23 4.89 2.32 -21.82
N ALA A 24 5.49 3.18 -20.99
CA ALA A 24 4.80 4.33 -20.44
C ALA A 24 5.72 5.48 -20.04
N MET A 25 5.24 6.71 -20.17
CA MET A 25 5.89 7.92 -19.67
C MET A 25 5.04 8.59 -18.59
N ARG A 26 5.68 8.93 -17.46
CA ARG A 26 5.06 9.68 -16.35
C ARG A 26 5.91 10.89 -15.97
N GLY A 27 5.28 11.92 -15.43
CA GLY A 27 5.96 13.14 -14.99
C GLY A 27 5.47 13.60 -13.61
N GLY A 28 6.39 14.05 -12.77
CA GLY A 28 6.12 14.51 -11.40
C GLY A 28 6.95 15.72 -11.02
N VAL A 29 6.44 16.53 -10.09
CA VAL A 29 7.14 17.70 -9.55
C VAL A 29 7.07 17.65 -8.04
N THR A 30 8.21 17.84 -7.39
CA THR A 30 8.34 17.98 -5.93
C THR A 30 8.86 19.40 -5.62
N PRO A 31 8.95 19.82 -4.35
CA PRO A 31 9.62 21.07 -3.98
C PRO A 31 11.08 21.12 -4.41
N LYS A 32 11.75 19.97 -4.55
CA LYS A 32 13.20 19.87 -4.81
C LYS A 32 13.56 19.53 -6.26
N ARG A 33 12.62 19.04 -7.09
CA ARG A 33 12.92 18.65 -8.48
C ARG A 33 11.67 18.51 -9.34
N ALA A 34 11.86 18.56 -10.65
CA ALA A 34 10.95 17.93 -11.62
C ALA A 34 11.55 16.62 -12.11
N ARG A 35 10.71 15.62 -12.40
CA ARG A 35 11.14 14.28 -12.82
C ARG A 35 10.25 13.74 -13.93
N ILE A 36 10.86 13.11 -14.93
CA ILE A 36 10.18 12.31 -15.95
C ILE A 36 10.70 10.89 -15.86
N VAL A 37 9.80 9.91 -15.96
CA VAL A 37 10.15 8.49 -15.91
C VAL A 37 9.52 7.74 -17.06
N LEU A 38 10.34 6.89 -17.66
CA LEU A 38 9.97 5.96 -18.72
C LEU A 38 9.98 4.55 -18.13
N SER A 39 8.86 3.84 -18.20
CA SER A 39 8.78 2.39 -17.92
C SER A 39 9.32 1.61 -19.11
N LEU A 40 10.14 0.61 -18.85
CA LEU A 40 10.85 -0.16 -19.88
C LEU A 40 10.70 -1.67 -19.65
N ASP A 41 10.59 -2.44 -20.72
CA ASP A 41 10.67 -3.92 -20.66
C ASP A 41 12.13 -4.41 -20.47
N LYS A 42 13.09 -3.71 -21.10
CA LYS A 42 14.52 -3.96 -21.04
C LYS A 42 15.33 -2.66 -21.08
N THR A 43 16.62 -2.76 -20.79
CA THR A 43 17.51 -1.59 -20.79
C THR A 43 17.60 -1.00 -22.19
N VAL A 44 17.35 0.30 -22.31
CA VAL A 44 17.40 1.03 -23.58
C VAL A 44 18.69 1.84 -23.69
N LYS A 45 19.33 1.83 -24.87
CA LYS A 45 20.45 2.74 -25.18
C LYS A 45 19.89 4.09 -25.62
N TYR A 46 20.54 5.19 -25.23
CA TYR A 46 20.07 6.53 -25.58
C TYR A 46 21.22 7.51 -25.82
N THR A 47 20.93 8.56 -26.57
CA THR A 47 21.76 9.78 -26.66
C THR A 47 20.93 10.99 -26.26
N ALA A 48 21.52 11.93 -25.54
CA ALA A 48 20.84 13.14 -25.09
C ALA A 48 21.59 14.37 -25.63
N ARG A 49 20.84 15.37 -26.10
CA ARG A 49 21.36 16.66 -26.53
C ARG A 49 20.42 17.78 -26.15
N THR A 50 20.97 18.97 -25.95
CA THR A 50 20.18 20.19 -25.76
C THR A 50 20.10 20.98 -27.06
N SER A 51 18.95 21.63 -27.29
CA SER A 51 18.74 22.56 -28.41
C SER A 51 17.82 23.69 -27.94
N GLY A 52 18.38 24.87 -27.71
CA GLY A 52 17.66 26.01 -27.15
C GLY A 52 17.01 25.68 -25.80
N ARG A 53 15.67 25.70 -25.75
CA ARG A 53 14.87 25.36 -24.56
C ARG A 53 14.34 23.92 -24.60
N GLN A 54 15.07 23.02 -25.24
CA GLN A 54 14.69 21.60 -25.35
C GLN A 54 15.83 20.69 -24.92
N LEU A 55 15.50 19.65 -24.15
CA LEU A 55 16.32 18.45 -23.99
C LEU A 55 15.71 17.36 -24.87
N ILE A 56 16.50 16.87 -25.82
CA ILE A 56 16.09 15.86 -26.80
C ILE A 56 16.87 14.59 -26.51
N ILE A 57 16.15 13.49 -26.28
CA ILE A 57 16.72 12.18 -26.00
C ILE A 57 16.24 11.22 -27.08
N ASP A 58 17.15 10.70 -27.90
CA ASP A 58 16.86 9.65 -28.87
C ASP A 58 17.17 8.28 -28.26
N PHE A 59 16.22 7.37 -28.32
CA PHE A 59 16.30 6.01 -27.79
C PHE A 59 16.46 4.99 -28.90
N LYS A 60 17.31 3.98 -28.68
CA LYS A 60 17.32 2.74 -29.45
C LYS A 60 16.28 1.77 -28.90
N GLY A 61 15.01 2.19 -28.97
CA GLY A 61 13.85 1.53 -28.39
C GLY A 61 12.56 2.12 -28.95
N ASP A 62 11.52 1.29 -29.11
CA ASP A 62 10.24 1.69 -29.69
C ASP A 62 9.27 2.20 -28.61
N THR A 63 8.25 2.96 -29.02
CA THR A 63 7.09 3.35 -28.22
C THR A 63 5.87 3.22 -29.11
N GLU A 64 4.87 2.45 -28.71
CA GLU A 64 3.69 2.17 -29.57
C GLU A 64 2.94 3.43 -30.00
N ARG A 65 2.96 4.46 -29.15
CA ARG A 65 2.21 5.70 -29.35
C ARG A 65 2.96 6.91 -28.84
N THR A 66 2.55 8.08 -29.33
CA THR A 66 2.99 9.35 -28.75
C THR A 66 2.36 9.53 -27.36
N GLN A 67 3.18 9.86 -26.37
CA GLN A 67 2.78 10.13 -25.00
C GLN A 67 3.21 11.56 -24.63
N MET A 68 2.40 12.29 -23.87
CA MET A 68 2.73 13.65 -23.42
C MET A 68 2.41 13.84 -21.94
N VAL A 69 3.36 14.39 -21.19
CA VAL A 69 3.17 14.80 -19.79
C VAL A 69 3.42 16.30 -19.64
N ARG A 70 2.49 17.02 -19.03
CA ARG A 70 2.69 18.42 -18.62
C ARG A 70 3.15 18.46 -17.17
N LEU A 71 4.21 19.19 -16.90
CA LEU A 71 4.73 19.35 -15.54
C LEU A 71 4.31 20.72 -14.99
N ARG A 72 3.72 20.74 -13.79
CA ARG A 72 3.48 21.96 -13.01
C ARG A 72 4.78 22.43 -12.34
N ASP A 73 5.83 22.58 -13.13
CA ASP A 73 7.14 23.11 -12.72
C ASP A 73 7.35 24.45 -13.42
N PRO A 74 7.89 25.50 -12.77
CA PRO A 74 8.12 26.80 -13.41
C PRO A 74 9.12 26.73 -14.58
N ARG A 75 10.03 25.75 -14.58
CA ARG A 75 11.09 25.58 -15.59
C ARG A 75 10.69 24.57 -16.66
N VAL A 76 10.11 23.42 -16.30
CA VAL A 76 9.73 22.34 -17.22
C VAL A 76 8.30 22.49 -17.71
N LYS A 77 8.10 22.68 -19.02
CA LYS A 77 6.78 22.90 -19.64
C LYS A 77 6.03 21.60 -19.87
N ARG A 78 6.62 20.71 -20.65
CA ARG A 78 6.05 19.40 -21.00
C ARG A 78 7.15 18.48 -21.51
N ALA A 79 6.84 17.20 -21.54
CA ALA A 79 7.65 16.19 -22.21
C ALA A 79 6.77 15.38 -23.16
N THR A 80 7.29 15.14 -24.36
CA THR A 80 6.60 14.42 -25.43
C THR A 80 7.50 13.28 -25.89
N LEU A 81 7.05 12.05 -25.70
CA LEU A 81 7.70 10.85 -26.23
C LEU A 81 6.96 10.45 -27.51
N SER A 82 7.68 10.30 -28.63
CA SER A 82 7.09 9.97 -29.94
C SER A 82 7.88 8.87 -30.66
N PRO A 83 7.20 8.02 -31.47
CA PRO A 83 7.87 7.05 -32.34
C PRO A 83 8.76 7.74 -33.39
N LYS A 84 9.86 7.09 -33.77
CA LYS A 84 10.81 7.56 -34.78
C LYS A 84 11.37 6.35 -35.57
N GLY A 85 10.52 5.72 -36.37
CA GLY A 85 10.85 4.45 -37.02
C GLY A 85 10.88 3.32 -35.99
N LYS A 86 11.98 2.55 -35.94
CA LYS A 86 12.21 1.51 -34.90
C LYS A 86 12.81 2.04 -33.59
N ASP A 87 13.04 3.34 -33.54
CA ASP A 87 13.60 4.09 -32.43
C ASP A 87 12.50 5.04 -31.91
N SER A 88 12.76 5.75 -30.82
CA SER A 88 11.83 6.75 -30.27
C SER A 88 12.58 8.00 -29.80
N GLN A 89 11.85 9.10 -29.65
CA GLN A 89 12.42 10.38 -29.23
C GLN A 89 11.58 11.00 -28.13
N LEU A 90 12.23 11.40 -27.05
CA LEU A 90 11.67 12.23 -26.00
C LEU A 90 12.16 13.67 -26.17
N VAL A 91 11.22 14.59 -26.34
CA VAL A 91 11.47 16.04 -26.36
C VAL A 91 10.88 16.65 -25.10
N ILE A 92 11.73 17.26 -24.27
CA ILE A 92 11.35 17.94 -23.05
C ILE A 92 11.48 19.44 -23.31
N GLU A 93 10.37 20.15 -23.32
CA GLU A 93 10.30 21.59 -23.50
C GLU A 93 10.40 22.32 -22.16
N PHE A 94 11.22 23.35 -22.11
CA PHE A 94 11.41 24.22 -20.95
C PHE A 94 10.88 25.63 -21.24
N ARG A 95 10.42 26.32 -20.18
CA ARG A 95 10.02 27.73 -20.23
C ARG A 95 11.23 28.67 -20.20
N GLN A 96 12.35 28.16 -19.70
CA GLN A 96 13.64 28.82 -19.54
C GLN A 96 14.73 27.95 -20.21
N PRO A 97 16.01 28.36 -20.27
CA PRO A 97 17.10 27.48 -20.69
C PRO A 97 17.09 26.14 -19.95
N VAL A 98 17.59 25.08 -20.58
CA VAL A 98 17.60 23.72 -20.02
C VAL A 98 18.35 23.74 -18.67
N PRO A 99 17.69 23.41 -17.54
CA PRO A 99 18.33 23.38 -16.23
C PRO A 99 19.28 22.18 -16.11
N GLU A 100 20.08 22.14 -15.04
CA GLU A 100 20.86 20.95 -14.70
C GLU A 100 19.95 19.72 -14.65
N TYR A 101 20.41 18.61 -15.24
CA TYR A 101 19.64 17.38 -15.30
C TYR A 101 20.51 16.14 -15.09
N LYS A 102 19.86 15.05 -14.65
CA LYS A 102 20.47 13.73 -14.48
C LYS A 102 19.63 12.68 -15.16
N ILE A 103 20.25 11.80 -15.94
CA ILE A 103 19.58 10.65 -16.55
C ILE A 103 20.19 9.38 -15.95
N PHE A 104 19.37 8.49 -15.40
CA PHE A 104 19.83 7.25 -14.80
C PHE A 104 18.76 6.16 -14.87
N ALA A 105 19.19 4.90 -14.82
CA ALA A 105 18.30 3.74 -14.85
C ALA A 105 17.99 3.23 -13.44
N LEU A 106 16.78 2.71 -13.24
CA LEU A 106 16.35 2.01 -12.04
C LEU A 106 15.89 0.59 -12.38
N GLY A 107 16.09 -0.35 -11.46
CA GLY A 107 15.58 -1.72 -11.55
C GLY A 107 14.22 -1.89 -10.86
N ARG A 108 13.47 -2.93 -11.27
CA ARG A 108 12.26 -3.50 -10.63
C ARG A 108 11.13 -2.49 -10.28
N PRO A 109 10.20 -2.19 -11.21
CA PRO A 109 10.28 -2.45 -12.65
C PRO A 109 11.38 -1.59 -13.30
N LYS A 110 11.89 -2.02 -14.47
CA LYS A 110 12.97 -1.31 -15.17
C LYS A 110 12.46 0.04 -15.64
N ARG A 111 13.20 1.10 -15.32
CA ARG A 111 12.82 2.48 -15.59
C ARG A 111 14.03 3.30 -16.01
N LEU A 112 13.82 4.28 -16.88
CA LEU A 112 14.77 5.36 -17.12
C LEU A 112 14.22 6.67 -16.57
N VAL A 113 15.02 7.34 -15.74
CA VAL A 113 14.62 8.54 -15.01
C VAL A 113 15.41 9.74 -15.52
N ILE A 114 14.70 10.84 -15.78
CA ILE A 114 15.26 12.14 -16.12
C ILE A 114 14.87 13.13 -15.01
N ASP A 115 15.85 13.56 -14.23
CA ASP A 115 15.70 14.45 -13.08
C ASP A 115 16.18 15.86 -13.37
N PHE A 116 15.43 16.85 -12.89
CA PHE A 116 15.76 18.28 -12.92
C PHE A 116 15.76 18.84 -11.49
N PRO A 117 16.86 18.66 -10.73
CA PRO A 117 16.99 19.19 -9.37
C PRO A 117 16.83 20.71 -9.32
N ARG A 118 16.44 21.23 -8.16
CA ARG A 118 16.40 22.67 -7.85
C ARG A 118 17.57 23.02 -6.95
N ALA A 119 18.11 24.22 -7.15
CA ALA A 119 19.06 24.80 -6.23
C ALA A 119 18.36 25.07 -4.87
N PRO A 120 19.09 25.00 -3.74
CA PRO A 120 18.57 25.45 -2.45
C PRO A 120 18.08 26.91 -2.56
N GLY A 121 16.81 27.17 -2.22
CA GLY A 121 16.20 28.50 -2.29
C GLY A 121 15.17 28.71 -3.42
N ASP A 122 15.18 27.87 -4.47
CA ASP A 122 14.30 28.00 -5.65
C ASP A 122 13.06 27.06 -5.59
N GLU A 123 12.52 26.81 -4.39
CA GLU A 123 11.37 25.92 -4.21
C GLU A 123 10.09 26.48 -4.87
N ASN A 124 9.17 25.61 -5.32
CA ASN A 124 7.97 26.03 -6.06
C ASN A 124 7.04 26.91 -5.18
N PRO A 125 6.79 28.19 -5.54
CA PRO A 125 5.94 29.09 -4.76
C PRO A 125 4.46 28.69 -4.73
N ALA A 126 4.02 27.73 -5.55
CA ALA A 126 2.65 27.16 -5.46
C ALA A 126 2.36 26.44 -4.12
N ALA A 127 3.38 26.21 -3.28
CA ALA A 127 3.23 25.70 -1.90
C ALA A 127 3.06 26.82 -0.84
N ALA A 128 3.10 28.10 -1.24
CA ALA A 128 3.30 29.22 -0.30
C ALA A 128 2.02 29.85 0.30
N ASN A 129 0.82 29.43 -0.10
CA ASN A 129 -0.44 30.00 0.41
C ASN A 129 -1.17 29.04 1.37
N TRP A 130 -0.49 28.54 2.40
CA TRP A 130 -1.10 27.65 3.41
C TRP A 130 -1.21 28.39 4.74
N SER A 131 -2.44 28.65 5.20
CA SER A 131 -2.63 28.84 6.63
C SER A 131 -2.28 27.51 7.29
N SER A 132 -1.32 27.53 8.23
CA SER A 132 -0.91 26.31 8.92
C SER A 132 -0.67 26.56 10.39
N SER A 133 -1.10 25.62 11.21
CA SER A 133 -0.76 25.52 12.62
C SER A 133 0.06 24.24 12.81
N SER A 134 1.02 24.26 13.72
CA SER A 134 1.83 23.08 14.04
C SER A 134 1.94 22.92 15.54
N GLN A 135 1.96 21.67 15.97
CA GLN A 135 2.10 21.27 17.36
C GLN A 135 3.22 20.23 17.45
N TRP A 136 4.15 20.45 18.37
CA TRP A 136 5.13 19.44 18.74
C TRP A 136 4.50 18.47 19.75
N LEU A 137 4.56 17.17 19.47
CA LEU A 137 3.95 16.13 20.33
C LEU A 137 4.99 15.42 21.21
N GLY A 138 6.26 15.53 20.84
CA GLY A 138 7.39 14.93 21.52
C GLY A 138 8.60 14.85 20.59
N LYS A 139 9.73 14.36 21.09
CA LYS A 139 10.98 14.29 20.33
C LYS A 139 10.79 13.41 19.09
N GLY A 140 10.83 14.04 17.92
CA GLY A 140 10.68 13.36 16.63
C GLY A 140 9.25 13.03 16.24
N LEU A 141 8.22 13.64 16.87
CA LEU A 141 6.83 13.58 16.40
C LEU A 141 6.19 14.98 16.39
N THR A 142 5.70 15.40 15.23
CA THR A 142 5.00 16.68 15.05
C THR A 142 3.67 16.50 14.35
N TYR A 143 2.69 17.30 14.74
CA TYR A 143 1.42 17.48 14.05
C TYR A 143 1.42 18.82 13.30
N LYS A 144 0.79 18.85 12.12
CA LYS A 144 0.56 20.05 11.33
C LYS A 144 -0.82 20.01 10.69
N GLN A 145 -1.60 21.07 10.86
CA GLN A 145 -2.80 21.34 10.07
C GLN A 145 -2.45 22.33 8.95
N SER A 146 -3.04 22.17 7.78
CA SER A 146 -2.85 23.09 6.65
C SER A 146 -4.06 23.09 5.72
N THR A 147 -4.30 24.22 5.04
CA THR A 147 -5.20 24.26 3.88
C THR A 147 -4.38 24.31 2.60
N VAL A 148 -4.65 23.39 1.67
CA VAL A 148 -3.93 23.29 0.40
C VAL A 148 -4.89 23.36 -0.77
N ASN A 149 -4.45 23.90 -1.90
CA ASN A 149 -5.22 23.90 -3.14
C ASN A 149 -4.42 23.19 -4.24
N LEU A 150 -4.95 22.06 -4.71
CA LEU A 150 -4.30 21.23 -5.74
C LEU A 150 -4.88 21.48 -7.15
N GLY A 151 -5.68 22.54 -7.30
CA GLY A 151 -6.27 23.01 -8.56
C GLY A 151 -7.76 22.67 -8.72
N ALA A 152 -8.41 22.17 -7.68
CA ALA A 152 -9.81 21.73 -7.73
C ALA A 152 -10.54 21.98 -6.39
N GLY A 153 -10.20 23.10 -5.75
CA GLY A 153 -10.73 23.52 -4.47
C GLY A 153 -9.71 23.45 -3.34
N ASN A 154 -10.05 24.11 -2.23
CA ASN A 154 -9.29 24.06 -1.00
C ASN A 154 -9.54 22.74 -0.29
N VAL A 155 -8.51 22.19 0.35
CA VAL A 155 -8.57 20.94 1.11
C VAL A 155 -7.85 21.15 2.44
N ARG A 156 -8.55 20.90 3.55
CA ARG A 156 -7.92 20.85 4.87
C ARG A 156 -7.17 19.53 5.03
N THR A 157 -5.94 19.61 5.52
CA THR A 157 -5.01 18.49 5.65
C THR A 157 -4.38 18.50 7.03
N TYR A 158 -4.12 17.31 7.55
CA TYR A 158 -3.59 17.05 8.88
C TYR A 158 -2.47 16.04 8.74
N VAL A 159 -1.26 16.40 9.17
CA VAL A 159 -0.05 15.62 8.94
C VAL A 159 0.65 15.35 10.25
N LEU A 160 0.83 14.07 10.58
CA LEU A 160 1.77 13.60 11.58
C LEU A 160 3.09 13.27 10.88
N THR A 161 4.20 13.80 11.40
CA THR A 161 5.54 13.51 10.89
C THR A 161 6.38 12.89 12.01
N MET A 162 6.86 11.67 11.80
CA MET A 162 7.71 10.95 12.76
C MET A 162 9.11 10.73 12.18
N THR A 163 10.13 11.27 12.83
CA THR A 163 11.53 11.11 12.38
C THR A 163 12.09 9.73 12.76
N PRO A 164 13.14 9.22 12.08
CA PRO A 164 13.71 7.90 12.36
C PRO A 164 14.22 7.73 13.80
N ASN A 165 14.71 8.82 14.41
CA ASN A 165 15.23 8.89 15.77
C ASN A 165 14.18 9.33 16.82
N SER A 166 12.90 9.20 16.47
CA SER A 166 11.78 9.56 17.34
C SER A 166 11.77 8.74 18.64
N GLU A 167 11.32 9.37 19.72
CA GLU A 167 11.00 8.67 20.98
C GLU A 167 9.68 7.88 20.89
N PHE A 168 9.02 7.92 19.73
CA PHE A 168 7.78 7.21 19.46
C PHE A 168 8.02 5.98 18.59
N LYS A 169 7.14 5.01 18.73
CA LYS A 169 6.98 3.85 17.85
C LYS A 169 5.59 3.86 17.22
N LEU A 170 5.47 3.19 16.09
CA LEU A 170 4.24 3.03 15.32
C LEU A 170 3.75 1.58 15.46
N ASP A 171 2.45 1.37 15.65
CA ASP A 171 1.85 0.03 15.53
C ASP A 171 0.35 0.13 15.21
N PHE A 172 -0.23 -0.96 14.72
CA PHE A 172 -1.67 -1.06 14.48
C PHE A 172 -2.43 -1.34 15.78
N ILE A 173 -3.69 -0.93 15.82
CA ILE A 173 -4.58 -1.10 16.97
C ILE A 173 -5.91 -1.68 16.47
N PRO A 174 -6.37 -2.82 17.01
CA PRO A 174 -7.69 -3.35 16.69
C PRO A 174 -8.79 -2.39 17.20
N GLY A 175 -9.96 -2.39 16.56
CA GLY A 175 -11.02 -1.40 16.78
C GLY A 175 -11.68 -1.46 18.16
N TYR A 176 -11.73 -2.64 18.80
CA TYR A 176 -12.28 -2.81 20.14
C TYR A 176 -11.55 -3.88 20.97
N GLY A 177 -11.07 -3.51 22.16
CA GLY A 177 -10.31 -4.43 23.02
C GLY A 177 -9.12 -5.04 22.28
N LYS A 178 -9.11 -6.38 22.16
CA LYS A 178 -8.15 -7.17 21.38
C LYS A 178 -8.70 -7.67 20.03
N THR A 179 -9.90 -7.22 19.65
CA THR A 179 -10.70 -7.77 18.55
C THR A 179 -10.91 -6.77 17.42
N ILE A 180 -11.11 -7.27 16.21
CA ILE A 180 -11.43 -6.45 15.03
C ILE A 180 -12.84 -5.85 15.06
N GLN A 181 -13.56 -5.92 16.19
CA GLN A 181 -14.83 -5.22 16.38
C GLN A 181 -14.67 -3.70 16.27
N LYS A 182 -15.75 -3.01 15.91
CA LYS A 182 -15.73 -1.58 15.61
C LYS A 182 -15.55 -0.72 16.87
N GLY A 183 -14.81 0.38 16.75
CA GLY A 183 -14.73 1.43 17.75
C GLY A 183 -14.33 2.77 17.13
N THR A 184 -14.79 3.89 17.69
CA THR A 184 -14.37 5.21 17.22
C THR A 184 -12.91 5.47 17.57
N LEU A 185 -12.21 6.35 16.84
CA LEU A 185 -10.81 6.63 17.17
C LEU A 185 -10.65 7.21 18.58
N SER A 186 -11.59 8.03 19.06
CA SER A 186 -11.58 8.50 20.45
C SER A 186 -11.67 7.35 21.47
N MET A 187 -12.49 6.32 21.22
CA MET A 187 -12.54 5.13 22.08
C MET A 187 -11.21 4.35 22.03
N ILE A 188 -10.62 4.21 20.84
CA ILE A 188 -9.33 3.54 20.65
C ILE A 188 -8.21 4.32 21.37
N ALA A 189 -8.19 5.65 21.25
CA ALA A 189 -7.23 6.55 21.90
C ALA A 189 -7.22 6.33 23.42
N ARG A 190 -8.41 6.37 24.05
CA ARG A 190 -8.57 6.27 25.50
C ARG A 190 -8.03 4.97 26.08
N ARG A 191 -8.13 3.85 25.36
CA ARG A 191 -7.72 2.54 25.88
C ARG A 191 -6.32 2.09 25.46
N SER A 192 -5.80 2.59 24.35
CA SER A 192 -4.54 2.09 23.77
C SER A 192 -3.30 2.75 24.35
N GLY A 193 -3.42 3.96 24.90
CA GLY A 193 -2.27 4.77 25.30
C GLY A 193 -1.52 5.40 24.10
N ALA A 194 -2.11 5.37 22.90
CA ALA A 194 -1.56 6.09 21.75
C ALA A 194 -1.64 7.62 21.98
N VAL A 195 -0.56 8.33 21.68
CA VAL A 195 -0.49 9.80 21.75
C VAL A 195 -1.24 10.43 20.59
N SER A 196 -1.19 9.79 19.43
CA SER A 196 -1.98 10.14 18.25
C SER A 196 -2.28 8.91 17.41
N LEU A 197 -3.37 8.92 16.67
CA LEU A 197 -3.78 7.81 15.82
C LEU A 197 -4.68 8.27 14.67
N VAL A 198 -4.74 7.46 13.63
CA VAL A 198 -5.65 7.59 12.48
C VAL A 198 -6.33 6.25 12.20
N ASN A 199 -7.39 6.25 11.40
CA ASN A 199 -7.95 5.03 10.83
C ASN A 199 -6.98 4.36 9.84
N ALA A 200 -7.12 3.04 9.61
CA ALA A 200 -6.20 2.27 8.76
C ALA A 200 -6.88 1.40 7.69
N SER A 201 -7.22 0.14 8.00
CA SER A 201 -7.70 -0.81 6.99
C SER A 201 -9.16 -0.59 6.59
N TYR A 202 -9.51 -0.99 5.37
CA TYR A 202 -10.90 -1.10 4.91
C TYR A 202 -11.66 -2.14 5.72
N PHE A 203 -12.99 -2.04 5.70
CA PHE A 203 -13.87 -3.03 6.32
C PHE A 203 -15.23 -3.06 5.64
N ASP A 204 -15.94 -4.19 5.78
CA ASP A 204 -17.30 -4.34 5.30
C ASP A 204 -18.37 -4.07 6.38
N SER A 205 -19.64 -4.17 5.98
CA SER A 205 -20.78 -3.97 6.88
C SER A 205 -20.86 -5.01 7.99
N ASP A 206 -20.39 -6.23 7.75
CA ASP A 206 -20.44 -7.35 8.68
C ASP A 206 -19.33 -7.18 9.72
N ILE A 207 -18.23 -7.93 9.58
CA ILE A 207 -17.09 -7.91 10.52
C ILE A 207 -15.71 -7.94 9.89
N TRP A 208 -15.63 -7.94 8.57
CA TRP A 208 -14.38 -8.29 7.89
C TRP A 208 -13.52 -7.05 7.76
N VAL A 209 -12.25 -7.20 8.10
CA VAL A 209 -11.22 -6.27 7.64
C VAL A 209 -10.88 -6.69 6.22
N VAL A 210 -11.03 -5.76 5.27
CA VAL A 210 -10.71 -5.99 3.87
C VAL A 210 -9.24 -5.61 3.66
N GLY A 211 -8.39 -6.62 3.76
CA GLY A 211 -6.93 -6.50 3.75
C GLY A 211 -6.26 -7.47 4.72
N ASN A 212 -4.97 -7.69 4.51
CA ASN A 212 -4.14 -8.44 5.44
C ASN A 212 -3.90 -7.63 6.72
N LEU A 213 -4.14 -8.26 7.88
CA LEU A 213 -3.85 -7.66 9.18
C LEU A 213 -3.15 -8.67 10.09
N LYS A 214 -1.92 -8.33 10.48
CA LYS A 214 -1.15 -9.00 11.51
C LYS A 214 -0.71 -7.94 12.50
N ILE A 215 -0.95 -8.15 13.79
CA ILE A 215 -0.53 -7.23 14.86
C ILE A 215 0.23 -8.05 15.88
N GLN A 216 1.50 -7.70 16.12
CA GLN A 216 2.35 -8.38 17.10
C GLN A 216 2.35 -9.91 16.95
N ASN A 217 2.60 -10.38 15.72
CA ASN A 217 2.61 -11.78 15.28
C ASN A 217 1.25 -12.49 15.28
N LYS A 218 0.17 -11.82 15.68
CA LYS A 218 -1.18 -12.38 15.63
C LYS A 218 -1.89 -11.96 14.36
N TRP A 219 -2.27 -12.93 13.54
CA TRP A 219 -3.16 -12.69 12.40
C TRP A 219 -4.56 -12.33 12.88
N LEU A 220 -5.10 -11.24 12.34
CA LEU A 220 -6.42 -10.74 12.67
C LEU A 220 -7.34 -10.67 11.45
N ALA A 221 -6.78 -10.63 10.25
CA ALA A 221 -7.50 -10.70 9.00
C ALA A 221 -6.55 -11.08 7.85
N SER A 222 -7.13 -11.47 6.72
CA SER A 222 -6.40 -11.93 5.55
C SER A 222 -7.10 -11.48 4.27
N GLU A 223 -6.31 -11.22 3.23
CA GLU A 223 -6.79 -10.92 1.89
C GLU A 223 -5.91 -11.64 0.87
N THR A 224 -6.53 -12.43 0.00
CA THR A 224 -5.85 -13.21 -1.04
C THR A 224 -5.63 -12.37 -2.30
N THR A 225 -6.46 -11.34 -2.54
CA THR A 225 -6.18 -10.35 -3.58
C THR A 225 -4.93 -9.55 -3.19
N PRO A 226 -3.88 -9.49 -4.03
CA PRO A 226 -2.65 -8.79 -3.66
C PRO A 226 -2.90 -7.30 -3.40
N ARG A 227 -2.59 -6.83 -2.18
CA ARG A 227 -2.73 -5.41 -1.78
C ARG A 227 -1.39 -4.80 -1.37
N THR A 228 -1.30 -3.49 -1.44
CA THR A 228 -0.23 -2.72 -0.78
C THR A 228 -0.47 -2.69 0.73
N GLY A 229 0.61 -2.82 1.52
CA GLY A 229 0.55 -2.80 2.97
C GLY A 229 1.74 -2.12 3.64
N LEU A 230 1.48 -1.57 4.82
CA LEU A 230 2.50 -1.06 5.71
C LEU A 230 2.99 -2.21 6.58
N VAL A 231 4.30 -2.48 6.50
CA VAL A 231 5.00 -3.54 7.21
C VAL A 231 5.87 -2.89 8.29
N ILE A 232 5.74 -3.34 9.53
CA ILE A 232 6.53 -2.87 10.67
C ILE A 232 7.36 -4.04 11.17
N ASP A 233 8.67 -3.97 10.94
CA ASP A 233 9.58 -5.06 11.29
C ASP A 233 9.80 -5.19 12.81
N ALA A 234 10.56 -6.21 13.22
CA ALA A 234 10.85 -6.47 14.63
C ALA A 234 11.65 -5.35 15.33
N LYS A 235 12.27 -4.44 14.57
CA LYS A 235 12.96 -3.24 15.09
C LYS A 235 12.03 -2.02 15.13
N GLY A 236 10.76 -2.18 14.74
CA GLY A 236 9.78 -1.10 14.63
C GLY A 236 10.01 -0.21 13.42
N GLN A 237 10.78 -0.65 12.42
CA GLN A 237 11.04 0.13 11.20
C GLN A 237 9.92 -0.14 10.18
N PRO A 238 9.23 0.91 9.71
CA PRO A 238 8.19 0.76 8.72
C PRO A 238 8.74 0.67 7.30
N SER A 239 8.12 -0.15 6.46
CA SER A 239 8.24 -0.11 5.00
C SER A 239 6.86 -0.30 4.34
N ILE A 240 6.73 0.13 3.09
CA ILE A 240 5.51 -0.08 2.29
C ILE A 240 5.85 -1.12 1.22
N GLU A 241 5.17 -2.26 1.30
CA GLU A 241 5.34 -3.39 0.40
C GLU A 241 4.09 -3.57 -0.47
N THR A 242 4.29 -4.00 -1.71
CA THR A 242 3.21 -4.23 -2.69
C THR A 242 3.00 -5.72 -2.90
N GLY A 243 1.80 -6.11 -3.33
CA GLY A 243 1.51 -7.49 -3.74
C GLY A 243 1.43 -8.46 -2.58
N LEU A 244 1.06 -7.98 -1.38
CA LEU A 244 0.87 -8.83 -0.21
C LEU A 244 -0.44 -9.59 -0.36
N ALA A 245 -0.35 -10.91 -0.50
CA ALA A 245 -1.47 -11.81 -0.72
C ALA A 245 -1.37 -12.98 0.26
N TYR A 246 -2.42 -13.20 1.04
CA TYR A 246 -2.46 -14.26 2.03
C TYR A 246 -2.41 -15.63 1.38
N GLN A 247 -1.55 -16.49 1.91
CA GLN A 247 -1.40 -17.88 1.55
C GLN A 247 -1.34 -18.69 2.85
N GLY A 248 -2.45 -19.37 3.16
CA GLY A 248 -2.58 -20.22 4.34
C GLY A 248 -2.81 -21.67 3.97
N VAL A 249 -2.15 -22.60 4.65
CA VAL A 249 -2.35 -24.04 4.48
C VAL A 249 -2.28 -24.73 5.84
N VAL A 250 -3.19 -25.67 6.06
CA VAL A 250 -3.08 -26.67 7.13
C VAL A 250 -2.71 -28.02 6.52
N LYS A 251 -1.83 -28.76 7.18
CA LYS A 251 -1.48 -30.14 6.86
C LYS A 251 -1.65 -31.04 8.07
N ASP A 252 -2.18 -32.23 7.85
CA ASP A 252 -2.24 -33.30 8.85
C ASP A 252 -0.92 -34.10 8.92
N GLN A 253 -0.89 -35.15 9.74
CA GLN A 253 0.30 -36.00 9.91
C GLN A 253 0.56 -36.93 8.73
N GLU A 254 -0.47 -37.22 7.92
CA GLU A 254 -0.38 -38.07 6.73
C GLU A 254 0.05 -37.28 5.49
N GLY A 255 0.12 -35.95 5.60
CA GLY A 255 0.51 -35.04 4.53
C GLY A 255 -0.66 -34.53 3.70
N ASN A 256 -1.91 -34.88 4.05
CA ASN A 256 -3.07 -34.28 3.41
C ASN A 256 -3.13 -32.79 3.77
N SER A 257 -3.52 -31.96 2.81
CA SER A 257 -3.49 -30.51 2.97
C SER A 257 -4.79 -29.85 2.58
N MET A 258 -5.18 -28.81 3.31
CA MET A 258 -6.31 -27.94 2.98
C MET A 258 -5.86 -26.48 3.01
N PRO A 259 -6.15 -25.69 1.97
CA PRO A 259 -5.95 -24.24 2.01
C PRO A 259 -6.81 -23.59 3.10
N ILE A 260 -6.22 -22.66 3.85
CA ILE A 260 -6.95 -21.78 4.76
C ILE A 260 -7.44 -20.60 3.91
N SER A 261 -8.75 -20.53 3.71
CA SER A 261 -9.40 -19.54 2.85
C SER A 261 -9.31 -18.13 3.43
N ALA A 262 -9.38 -17.98 4.76
CA ALA A 262 -9.17 -16.72 5.44
C ALA A 262 -8.95 -16.87 6.95
N VAL A 263 -8.66 -15.74 7.61
CA VAL A 263 -8.57 -15.58 9.06
C VAL A 263 -9.71 -14.70 9.58
N ASN A 264 -10.35 -15.11 10.67
CA ASN A 264 -11.31 -14.30 11.44
C ASN A 264 -12.43 -13.65 10.60
N ARG A 265 -13.12 -14.45 9.78
CA ARG A 265 -14.35 -14.04 9.10
C ARG A 265 -15.34 -15.18 9.02
N MET A 266 -16.60 -14.87 8.77
CA MET A 266 -17.61 -15.92 8.58
C MET A 266 -17.21 -16.85 7.43
N ARG A 267 -17.35 -18.16 7.63
CA ARG A 267 -17.05 -19.17 6.60
C ARG A 267 -18.12 -19.19 5.52
N LEU A 268 -17.71 -19.34 4.27
CA LEU A 268 -18.58 -19.59 3.13
C LEU A 268 -18.56 -21.07 2.74
N SER A 269 -19.25 -21.41 1.64
CA SER A 269 -19.33 -22.77 1.14
C SER A 269 -17.97 -23.32 0.71
N ASN A 270 -17.66 -24.56 1.08
CA ASN A 270 -16.41 -25.29 0.78
C ASN A 270 -15.12 -24.70 1.40
N GLU A 271 -15.22 -23.69 2.25
CA GLU A 271 -14.04 -23.02 2.83
C GLU A 271 -13.53 -23.67 4.11
N LEU A 272 -12.30 -23.30 4.46
CA LEU A 272 -11.71 -23.51 5.78
C LEU A 272 -11.22 -22.17 6.33
N ILE A 273 -11.74 -21.76 7.48
CA ILE A 273 -11.37 -20.51 8.14
C ILE A 273 -10.56 -20.79 9.40
N LEU A 274 -9.50 -20.02 9.63
CA LEU A 274 -8.77 -20.00 10.89
C LEU A 274 -9.28 -18.85 11.77
N PHE A 275 -9.93 -19.20 12.88
CA PHE A 275 -10.35 -18.25 13.89
C PHE A 275 -9.37 -18.22 15.06
N ASN A 276 -9.28 -17.06 15.71
CA ASN A 276 -8.64 -16.86 17.01
C ASN A 276 -9.40 -15.81 17.82
N ASP A 277 -8.99 -15.62 19.08
CA ASP A 277 -9.60 -14.68 20.03
C ASP A 277 -9.43 -13.19 19.67
N GLY A 278 -9.04 -12.87 18.43
CA GLY A 278 -9.06 -11.53 17.84
C GLY A 278 -10.30 -11.26 16.98
N TYR A 279 -11.18 -12.25 16.80
CA TYR A 279 -12.44 -12.11 16.09
C TYR A 279 -13.55 -11.65 17.04
N ASP A 280 -14.01 -12.54 17.92
CA ASP A 280 -15.03 -12.34 18.95
C ASP A 280 -14.78 -13.36 20.09
N THR A 281 -15.79 -13.61 20.93
CA THR A 281 -15.81 -14.59 22.02
C THR A 281 -16.07 -16.02 21.55
N ALA A 282 -16.67 -16.19 20.36
CA ALA A 282 -16.90 -17.47 19.69
C ALA A 282 -16.77 -17.31 18.17
N THR A 283 -16.87 -18.40 17.40
CA THR A 283 -16.78 -18.34 15.93
C THR A 283 -18.02 -17.73 15.27
N ASP A 284 -19.15 -17.61 15.98
CA ASP A 284 -20.44 -17.13 15.48
C ASP A 284 -20.95 -17.91 14.26
N THR A 285 -20.53 -19.17 14.13
CA THR A 285 -20.87 -19.98 12.97
C THR A 285 -22.03 -20.93 13.22
N ASN A 286 -22.75 -21.28 12.15
CA ASN A 286 -23.88 -22.23 12.20
C ASN A 286 -23.42 -23.70 12.37
N SER A 287 -24.35 -24.65 12.37
CA SER A 287 -24.06 -26.09 12.49
C SER A 287 -23.76 -26.82 11.17
N TYR A 288 -23.65 -26.10 10.05
CA TYR A 288 -23.38 -26.69 8.73
C TYR A 288 -21.87 -26.84 8.48
N GLY A 289 -21.14 -27.44 9.41
CA GLY A 289 -19.69 -27.57 9.30
C GLY A 289 -19.06 -28.37 10.44
N THR A 290 -17.73 -28.43 10.42
CA THR A 290 -16.92 -29.04 11.49
C THR A 290 -15.94 -28.00 11.99
N GLU A 291 -15.77 -27.92 13.30
CA GLU A 291 -14.84 -27.03 13.98
C GLU A 291 -13.84 -27.83 14.80
N VAL A 292 -12.57 -27.48 14.68
CA VAL A 292 -11.44 -28.16 15.32
C VAL A 292 -10.62 -27.14 16.09
N GLN A 293 -10.57 -27.27 17.40
CA GLN A 293 -9.75 -26.42 18.27
C GLN A 293 -8.30 -26.90 18.26
N LEU A 294 -7.37 -25.96 18.13
CA LEU A 294 -5.94 -26.17 18.25
C LEU A 294 -5.38 -25.39 19.43
N ASN A 295 -4.43 -25.98 20.17
CA ASN A 295 -3.62 -25.22 21.14
C ASN A 295 -2.47 -24.46 20.45
N GLY A 296 -1.70 -23.68 21.21
CA GLY A 296 -0.58 -22.89 20.70
C GLY A 296 0.55 -23.67 20.00
N ASN A 297 0.56 -25.01 20.13
CA ASN A 297 1.49 -25.88 19.41
C ASN A 297 0.82 -26.54 18.18
N SER A 298 -0.34 -26.07 17.72
CA SER A 298 -1.12 -26.66 16.61
C SER A 298 -1.58 -28.10 16.83
N ARG A 299 -1.83 -28.49 18.08
CA ARG A 299 -2.37 -29.81 18.43
C ARG A 299 -3.87 -29.76 18.64
N VAL A 300 -4.59 -30.72 18.07
CA VAL A 300 -6.05 -30.83 18.18
C VAL A 300 -6.48 -31.12 19.61
N THR A 301 -7.29 -30.23 20.20
CA THR A 301 -7.82 -30.37 21.57
C THR A 301 -9.31 -30.71 21.60
N ALA A 302 -10.08 -30.21 20.64
CA ALA A 302 -11.50 -30.47 20.53
C ALA A 302 -11.96 -30.51 19.07
N ILE A 303 -13.05 -31.24 18.83
CA ILE A 303 -13.74 -31.34 17.53
C ILE A 303 -15.23 -31.22 17.82
N SER A 304 -15.96 -30.44 17.03
CA SER A 304 -17.40 -30.19 17.17
C SER A 304 -18.05 -30.01 15.81
N SER A 305 -19.28 -30.46 15.65
CA SER A 305 -20.14 -30.17 14.48
C SER A 305 -21.27 -29.18 14.79
N ARG A 306 -21.27 -28.58 15.99
CA ARG A 306 -22.33 -27.67 16.43
C ARG A 306 -22.20 -26.26 15.86
N GLY A 307 -20.99 -25.88 15.42
CA GLY A 307 -20.65 -24.47 15.23
C GLY A 307 -20.41 -23.75 16.56
N ASP A 308 -20.19 -22.45 16.45
CA ASP A 308 -20.08 -21.51 17.58
C ASP A 308 -19.05 -21.91 18.66
N MET A 309 -17.91 -22.47 18.26
CA MET A 309 -16.88 -22.87 19.20
C MET A 309 -16.26 -21.65 19.93
N PRO A 310 -16.06 -21.70 21.26
CA PRO A 310 -15.45 -20.61 22.01
C PRO A 310 -14.02 -20.27 21.55
N LEU A 311 -13.74 -18.96 21.45
CA LEU A 311 -12.43 -18.43 21.08
C LEU A 311 -11.69 -17.96 22.35
N THR A 312 -10.65 -18.69 22.70
CA THR A 312 -9.88 -18.47 23.95
C THR A 312 -8.43 -18.12 23.63
N ALA A 313 -7.82 -17.31 24.49
CA ALA A 313 -6.44 -16.88 24.32
C ALA A 313 -5.49 -18.10 24.31
N GLY A 314 -4.54 -18.13 23.37
CA GLY A 314 -3.60 -19.25 23.21
C GLY A 314 -4.15 -20.45 22.43
N TYR A 315 -5.39 -20.37 21.96
CA TYR A 315 -6.02 -21.37 21.09
C TYR A 315 -6.47 -20.73 19.78
N SER A 316 -6.63 -21.57 18.76
CA SER A 316 -7.28 -21.23 17.51
C SER A 316 -8.33 -22.27 17.15
N VAL A 317 -9.23 -21.93 16.23
CA VAL A 317 -10.26 -22.84 15.74
C VAL A 317 -10.21 -22.87 14.22
N LEU A 318 -10.02 -24.06 13.66
CA LEU A 318 -10.27 -24.32 12.25
C LEU A 318 -11.75 -24.61 12.06
N SER A 319 -12.43 -23.82 11.25
CA SER A 319 -13.87 -23.94 10.99
C SER A 319 -14.09 -24.22 9.50
N GLY A 320 -14.56 -25.41 9.18
CA GLY A 320 -14.69 -25.90 7.80
C GLY A 320 -16.15 -26.12 7.41
N ASN A 321 -16.48 -25.79 6.16
CA ASN A 321 -17.71 -26.18 5.47
C ASN A 321 -17.35 -26.99 4.22
N GLY A 322 -18.24 -27.87 3.74
CA GLY A 322 -18.05 -28.60 2.48
C GLY A 322 -16.72 -29.35 2.44
N GLN A 323 -15.84 -29.00 1.51
CA GLN A 323 -14.48 -29.57 1.45
C GLN A 323 -13.67 -29.36 2.73
N GLY A 324 -13.71 -28.16 3.34
CA GLY A 324 -13.06 -27.89 4.62
C GLY A 324 -13.58 -28.78 5.74
N ALA A 325 -14.89 -29.00 5.82
CA ALA A 325 -15.48 -29.92 6.81
C ALA A 325 -15.02 -31.37 6.59
N ARG A 326 -14.95 -31.84 5.33
CA ARG A 326 -14.47 -33.18 5.00
C ARG A 326 -13.02 -33.40 5.44
N PHE A 327 -12.15 -32.42 5.21
CA PHE A 327 -10.78 -32.45 5.72
C PHE A 327 -10.77 -32.55 7.25
N LEU A 328 -11.51 -31.68 7.94
CA LEU A 328 -11.53 -31.66 9.41
C LEU A 328 -12.13 -32.93 10.04
N ASN A 329 -13.07 -33.59 9.36
CA ASN A 329 -13.66 -34.85 9.83
C ASN A 329 -12.67 -36.03 9.84
N GLY A 330 -11.55 -35.92 9.12
CA GLY A 330 -10.46 -36.91 9.16
C GLY A 330 -9.60 -36.82 10.43
N LEU A 331 -9.63 -35.68 11.11
CA LEU A 331 -8.72 -35.39 12.22
C LEU A 331 -9.16 -36.03 13.53
N ARG A 332 -8.19 -36.26 14.43
CA ARG A 332 -8.43 -36.82 15.77
C ARG A 332 -7.91 -35.92 16.88
N ARG A 333 -8.54 -36.00 18.06
CA ARG A 333 -8.00 -35.34 19.26
C ARG A 333 -6.59 -35.85 19.54
N GLY A 334 -5.69 -34.93 19.89
CA GLY A 334 -4.28 -35.20 20.15
C GLY A 334 -3.39 -35.15 18.91
N GLU A 335 -3.96 -35.12 17.70
CA GLU A 335 -3.21 -35.04 16.45
C GLU A 335 -2.45 -33.71 16.31
N GLN A 336 -1.24 -33.77 15.76
CA GLN A 336 -0.39 -32.61 15.52
C GLN A 336 -0.55 -32.13 14.08
N LEU A 337 -0.98 -30.88 13.89
CA LEU A 337 -1.08 -30.27 12.57
C LEU A 337 0.10 -29.35 12.30
N THR A 338 0.36 -29.12 11.01
CA THR A 338 1.23 -28.03 10.53
C THR A 338 0.36 -26.93 9.96
N VAL A 339 0.43 -25.73 10.52
CA VAL A 339 -0.25 -24.54 10.00
C VAL A 339 0.81 -23.59 9.47
N THR A 340 0.69 -23.17 8.21
CA THR A 340 1.61 -22.22 7.57
C THR A 340 0.80 -21.06 7.02
N GLN A 341 1.27 -19.83 7.26
CA GLN A 341 0.66 -18.59 6.79
C GLN A 341 1.77 -17.68 6.23
N SER A 342 1.56 -17.12 5.05
CA SER A 342 2.48 -16.21 4.36
C SER A 342 1.71 -15.12 3.62
N LEU A 343 2.39 -14.02 3.32
CA LEU A 343 1.97 -12.90 2.48
C LEU A 343 2.65 -12.94 1.10
N GLY A 344 3.43 -13.99 0.81
CA GLY A 344 4.26 -14.07 -0.40
C GLY A 344 5.43 -13.07 -0.40
N ASN A 345 5.77 -12.50 0.75
CA ASN A 345 6.84 -11.51 0.91
C ASN A 345 7.60 -11.78 2.22
N ALA A 346 8.87 -12.18 2.12
CA ALA A 346 9.69 -12.59 3.26
C ALA A 346 9.76 -11.53 4.37
N ARG A 347 9.86 -10.24 4.00
CA ARG A 347 9.89 -9.15 4.98
C ARG A 347 8.55 -9.04 5.72
N ALA A 348 7.44 -9.14 5.00
CA ALA A 348 6.11 -9.08 5.60
C ALA A 348 5.80 -10.34 6.43
N ASP A 349 6.34 -11.49 6.05
CA ASP A 349 6.21 -12.76 6.77
C ASP A 349 6.90 -12.71 8.13
N GLU A 350 8.12 -12.17 8.18
CA GLU A 350 8.91 -12.00 9.40
C GLU A 350 8.45 -10.83 10.29
N ALA A 351 7.76 -9.85 9.71
CA ALA A 351 7.34 -8.65 10.43
C ALA A 351 6.28 -8.96 11.51
N PRO A 352 6.41 -8.45 12.73
CA PRO A 352 5.37 -8.61 13.75
C PRO A 352 4.06 -7.95 13.37
N SER A 353 4.10 -6.82 12.68
CA SER A 353 2.88 -6.08 12.33
C SER A 353 2.83 -5.75 10.83
N VAL A 354 1.69 -6.02 10.22
CA VAL A 354 1.37 -5.71 8.82
C VAL A 354 -0.08 -5.27 8.75
N GLY A 355 -0.35 -4.15 8.08
CA GLY A 355 -1.71 -3.72 7.77
C GLY A 355 -1.81 -3.30 6.31
N SER A 356 -2.61 -4.03 5.56
CA SER A 356 -2.93 -3.74 4.17
C SER A 356 -4.23 -2.96 4.04
N ALA A 357 -4.28 -2.17 2.98
CA ALA A 357 -5.47 -1.50 2.46
C ALA A 357 -5.24 -1.25 0.98
N GLY A 358 -4.45 -0.20 0.67
CA GLY A 358 -4.10 0.18 -0.68
C GLY A 358 -5.06 1.22 -1.27
N PRO A 359 -4.80 1.70 -2.49
CA PRO A 359 -3.69 1.29 -3.33
C PRO A 359 -2.35 1.92 -2.91
N LEU A 360 -1.28 1.50 -3.55
CA LEU A 360 -0.07 2.30 -3.65
C LEU A 360 -0.40 3.68 -4.22
N LEU A 361 0.26 4.70 -3.69
CA LEU A 361 0.14 6.09 -4.14
C LEU A 361 1.47 6.60 -4.71
N VAL A 362 2.58 6.27 -4.06
CA VAL A 362 3.91 6.78 -4.40
C VAL A 362 4.94 5.67 -4.41
N TRP A 363 5.77 5.63 -5.46
CA TRP A 363 6.91 4.72 -5.59
C TRP A 363 8.13 5.44 -6.15
N ASP A 364 9.28 5.33 -5.47
CA ASP A 364 10.52 6.11 -5.70
C ASP A 364 10.27 7.62 -5.88
N GLY A 365 9.45 8.19 -4.99
CA GLY A 365 9.14 9.60 -4.96
C GLY A 365 8.29 10.11 -6.14
N LEU A 366 7.62 9.20 -6.84
CA LEU A 366 6.74 9.49 -7.97
C LEU A 366 5.34 8.97 -7.70
N VAL A 367 4.35 9.68 -8.24
CA VAL A 367 2.96 9.23 -8.25
C VAL A 367 2.87 7.92 -9.05
N GLU A 368 2.41 6.87 -8.40
CA GLU A 368 2.14 5.55 -8.98
C GLU A 368 0.90 4.98 -8.28
N VAL A 369 -0.28 5.31 -8.81
CA VAL A 369 -1.56 4.89 -8.24
C VAL A 369 -1.97 3.55 -8.85
N THR A 370 -2.03 2.50 -8.04
CA THR A 370 -2.27 1.10 -8.47
C THR A 370 -3.70 0.63 -8.19
N ALA A 371 -4.67 1.55 -8.14
CA ALA A 371 -6.06 1.25 -7.77
C ALA A 371 -6.68 0.11 -8.59
N ALA A 372 -6.41 0.08 -9.89
CA ALA A 372 -6.92 -0.96 -10.79
C ALA A 372 -6.23 -2.31 -10.57
N GLN A 373 -4.90 -2.32 -10.43
CA GLN A 373 -4.10 -3.54 -10.22
C GLN A 373 -4.41 -4.22 -8.89
N GLU A 374 -4.79 -3.42 -7.89
CA GLU A 374 -5.15 -3.91 -6.57
C GLU A 374 -6.65 -4.18 -6.45
N GLU A 375 -7.48 -4.00 -7.50
CA GLU A 375 -8.94 -4.18 -7.43
C GLU A 375 -9.58 -3.33 -6.32
N ILE A 376 -9.20 -2.05 -6.24
CA ILE A 376 -9.82 -1.08 -5.34
C ILE A 376 -11.20 -0.71 -5.90
N ALA A 377 -12.22 -0.77 -5.03
CA ALA A 377 -13.59 -0.53 -5.43
C ALA A 377 -13.78 0.88 -6.05
N PRO A 378 -14.69 1.04 -7.04
CA PRO A 378 -14.84 2.31 -7.77
C PRO A 378 -15.18 3.52 -6.89
N ASP A 379 -15.95 3.34 -5.83
CA ASP A 379 -16.32 4.38 -4.87
C ASP A 379 -15.11 4.93 -4.08
N ILE A 380 -14.07 4.11 -3.92
CA ILE A 380 -12.78 4.52 -3.35
C ILE A 380 -11.87 5.08 -4.46
N ALA A 381 -11.80 4.39 -5.60
CA ALA A 381 -10.85 4.68 -6.68
C ALA A 381 -11.17 5.96 -7.46
N GLN A 382 -12.45 6.33 -7.54
CA GLN A 382 -12.94 7.43 -8.37
C GLN A 382 -13.39 8.63 -7.54
N GLY A 383 -13.34 9.81 -8.16
CA GLY A 383 -13.82 11.05 -7.54
C GLY A 383 -12.95 11.56 -6.39
N ARG A 384 -13.45 12.62 -5.75
CA ARG A 384 -12.83 13.24 -4.58
C ARG A 384 -13.51 12.75 -3.33
N ALA A 385 -12.71 12.46 -2.31
CA ALA A 385 -13.21 12.04 -1.00
C ALA A 385 -12.27 12.55 0.09
N PRO A 386 -12.71 12.54 1.36
CA PRO A 386 -11.79 12.48 2.49
C PRO A 386 -10.85 11.28 2.33
N ARG A 387 -9.58 11.44 2.70
CA ARG A 387 -8.54 10.42 2.54
C ARG A 387 -7.71 10.30 3.80
N THR A 388 -7.32 9.08 4.12
CA THR A 388 -6.24 8.78 5.07
C THR A 388 -5.15 7.99 4.36
N GLY A 389 -3.89 8.20 4.73
CA GLY A 389 -2.79 7.42 4.18
C GLY A 389 -1.49 7.57 4.96
N VAL A 390 -0.50 6.77 4.57
CA VAL A 390 0.84 6.78 5.15
C VAL A 390 1.88 6.86 4.05
N GLY A 391 2.95 7.61 4.30
CA GLY A 391 4.11 7.74 3.44
C GLY A 391 5.41 7.64 4.23
N ILE A 392 6.48 7.27 3.55
CA ILE A 392 7.82 7.10 4.12
C ILE A 392 8.81 7.83 3.20
N LYS A 393 9.61 8.73 3.76
CA LYS A 393 10.67 9.45 3.05
C LYS A 393 11.92 8.58 2.92
N LYS A 394 12.86 8.97 2.05
CA LYS A 394 14.13 8.24 1.85
C LYS A 394 14.98 8.09 3.11
N ASP A 395 14.86 9.04 4.05
CA ASP A 395 15.58 9.01 5.32
C ASP A 395 14.89 8.13 6.39
N GLY A 396 13.72 7.55 6.09
CA GLY A 396 12.92 6.76 7.03
C GLY A 396 11.88 7.58 7.81
N THR A 397 11.76 8.89 7.59
CA THR A 397 10.71 9.72 8.18
C THR A 397 9.33 9.23 7.73
N VAL A 398 8.44 8.96 8.67
CA VAL A 398 7.05 8.58 8.42
C VAL A 398 6.17 9.82 8.34
N LEU A 399 5.26 9.82 7.39
CA LEU A 399 4.20 10.81 7.18
C LEU A 399 2.86 10.08 7.30
N VAL A 400 2.00 10.49 8.22
CA VAL A 400 0.60 10.03 8.25
C VAL A 400 -0.28 11.23 7.96
N VAL A 401 -1.17 11.10 6.98
CA VAL A 401 -1.95 12.22 6.46
C VAL A 401 -3.43 11.88 6.49
N VAL A 402 -4.23 12.82 7.00
CA VAL A 402 -5.68 12.89 6.79
C VAL A 402 -5.99 14.13 5.97
N ALA A 403 -6.87 14.00 4.98
CA ALA A 403 -7.42 15.09 4.19
C ALA A 403 -8.94 15.09 4.32
N ASP A 404 -9.53 16.21 4.75
CA ASP A 404 -10.99 16.36 4.84
C ASP A 404 -11.62 16.41 3.45
N GLY A 405 -12.91 16.10 3.35
CA GLY A 405 -13.69 16.23 2.12
C GLY A 405 -15.19 16.21 2.41
N ARG A 406 -16.00 16.32 1.35
CA ARG A 406 -17.48 16.31 1.43
C ARG A 406 -18.05 17.45 2.30
N SER A 407 -17.38 18.59 2.35
CA SER A 407 -17.89 19.79 3.02
C SER A 407 -17.59 21.04 2.19
N ASP A 408 -18.31 22.13 2.47
CA ASP A 408 -18.15 23.42 1.77
C ASP A 408 -16.74 24.01 1.94
N VAL A 409 -16.07 23.65 3.03
CA VAL A 409 -14.73 24.14 3.39
C VAL A 409 -13.60 23.20 2.96
N SER A 410 -13.90 21.97 2.51
CA SER A 410 -12.91 21.01 2.03
C SER A 410 -13.43 20.14 0.89
N ALA A 411 -12.80 20.27 -0.28
CA ALA A 411 -13.21 19.58 -1.50
C ALA A 411 -12.79 18.09 -1.55
N GLY A 412 -12.02 17.58 -0.58
CA GLY A 412 -11.43 16.24 -0.64
C GLY A 412 -10.33 16.11 -1.69
N MET A 413 -9.79 14.91 -1.86
CA MET A 413 -8.79 14.60 -2.88
C MET A 413 -9.17 13.34 -3.67
N SER A 414 -8.87 13.33 -4.96
CA SER A 414 -8.70 12.08 -5.71
C SER A 414 -7.43 11.35 -5.25
N LEU A 415 -7.34 10.04 -5.50
CA LEU A 415 -6.12 9.27 -5.17
C LEU A 415 -4.86 9.86 -5.82
N THR A 416 -4.97 10.36 -7.06
CA THR A 416 -3.84 10.98 -7.78
C THR A 416 -3.42 12.30 -7.13
N GLU A 417 -4.35 13.12 -6.66
CA GLU A 417 -4.03 14.35 -5.93
C GLU A 417 -3.42 14.05 -4.57
N PHE A 418 -3.93 13.03 -3.88
CA PHE A 418 -3.39 12.61 -2.60
C PHE A 418 -1.96 12.07 -2.73
N ALA A 419 -1.69 11.27 -3.77
CA ALA A 419 -0.34 10.86 -4.14
C ALA A 419 0.59 12.06 -4.42
N ARG A 420 0.11 13.06 -5.19
CA ARG A 420 0.88 14.30 -5.43
C ARG A 420 1.16 15.06 -4.14
N TYR A 421 0.23 15.05 -3.19
CA TYR A 421 0.42 15.66 -1.89
C TYR A 421 1.50 14.93 -1.06
N PHE A 422 1.49 13.60 -1.03
CA PHE A 422 2.60 12.84 -0.42
C PHE A 422 3.96 13.14 -1.07
N VAL A 423 4.01 13.20 -2.40
CA VAL A 423 5.22 13.60 -3.14
C VAL A 423 5.66 15.02 -2.77
N SER A 424 4.73 15.96 -2.57
CA SER A 424 5.07 17.33 -2.16
C SER A 424 5.62 17.39 -0.72
N LEU A 425 5.17 16.50 0.15
CA LEU A 425 5.71 16.31 1.51
C LEU A 425 7.05 15.55 1.53
N GLY A 426 7.50 15.03 0.37
CA GLY A 426 8.77 14.34 0.19
C GLY A 426 8.73 12.83 0.41
N ALA A 427 7.54 12.22 0.39
CA ALA A 427 7.40 10.78 0.47
C ALA A 427 8.12 10.08 -0.70
N ASP A 428 8.86 9.01 -0.39
CA ASP A 428 9.46 8.10 -1.36
C ASP A 428 8.58 6.89 -1.64
N ARG A 429 7.86 6.44 -0.61
CA ARG A 429 6.77 5.47 -0.69
C ARG A 429 5.53 6.08 -0.05
N ALA A 430 4.35 5.78 -0.56
CA ALA A 430 3.10 6.08 0.12
C ALA A 430 1.99 5.14 -0.33
N MET A 431 1.05 4.87 0.58
CA MET A 431 -0.14 4.08 0.33
C MET A 431 -1.37 4.73 0.94
N ASN A 432 -2.52 4.40 0.38
CA ASN A 432 -3.82 4.83 0.87
C ASN A 432 -4.33 3.86 1.96
N PHE A 433 -5.03 4.44 2.94
CA PHE A 433 -5.83 3.74 3.94
C PHE A 433 -7.32 3.99 3.69
N ASP A 434 -8.18 3.40 4.51
CA ASP A 434 -9.61 3.66 4.44
C ASP A 434 -9.92 5.17 4.49
N GLY A 435 -10.91 5.58 3.72
CA GLY A 435 -11.20 6.98 3.44
C GLY A 435 -12.64 7.34 3.78
N GLY A 436 -13.16 8.40 3.14
CA GLY A 436 -14.55 8.82 3.34
C GLY A 436 -14.84 9.14 4.81
N GLY A 437 -16.01 8.71 5.29
CA GLY A 437 -16.43 8.92 6.68
C GLY A 437 -15.52 8.29 7.72
N SER A 438 -14.66 7.34 7.34
CA SER A 438 -13.66 6.77 8.25
C SER A 438 -12.45 7.69 8.46
N SER A 439 -12.24 8.69 7.59
CA SER A 439 -11.02 9.52 7.61
C SER A 439 -10.98 10.40 8.85
N GLU A 440 -10.13 10.03 9.80
CA GLU A 440 -10.08 10.71 11.08
C GLU A 440 -8.67 10.70 11.69
N MET A 441 -8.32 11.78 12.40
CA MET A 441 -7.10 11.91 13.16
C MET A 441 -7.40 12.36 14.59
N VAL A 442 -6.92 11.59 15.56
CA VAL A 442 -6.96 11.96 16.98
C VAL A 442 -5.55 12.29 17.45
N VAL A 443 -5.38 13.43 18.12
CA VAL A 443 -4.13 13.86 18.76
C VAL A 443 -4.42 14.24 20.21
N ASN A 444 -3.68 13.66 21.16
CA ASN A 444 -3.87 13.87 22.59
C ASN A 444 -5.33 13.73 23.03
N GLY A 445 -6.03 12.72 22.50
CA GLY A 445 -7.42 12.42 22.82
C GLY A 445 -8.46 13.36 22.21
N LYS A 446 -8.06 14.25 21.29
CA LYS A 446 -8.98 15.16 20.57
C LYS A 446 -9.02 14.83 19.09
N VAL A 447 -10.24 14.75 18.53
CA VAL A 447 -10.45 14.70 17.08
C VAL A 447 -9.98 16.02 16.47
N MET A 448 -9.10 15.94 15.49
CA MET A 448 -8.43 17.11 14.91
C MET A 448 -9.07 17.60 13.62
N ASN A 449 -9.71 16.69 12.89
CA ASN A 449 -10.34 16.97 11.61
C ASN A 449 -11.86 17.03 11.74
N ASP A 450 -12.56 17.18 10.61
CA ASP A 450 -14.01 17.29 10.55
C ASP A 450 -14.57 16.01 9.92
N PRO A 451 -15.06 15.04 10.73
CA PRO A 451 -15.58 13.78 10.21
C PRO A 451 -16.69 14.01 9.20
N SER A 452 -16.55 13.43 8.00
CA SER A 452 -17.45 13.77 6.89
C SER A 452 -18.89 13.28 7.06
N ASP A 453 -19.13 12.40 8.03
CA ASP A 453 -20.47 11.90 8.36
C ASP A 453 -21.14 12.77 9.44
N GLY A 454 -20.49 13.84 9.91
CA GLY A 454 -20.95 14.72 10.99
C GLY A 454 -20.53 14.24 12.39
N GLU A 455 -20.14 12.97 12.53
CA GLU A 455 -19.64 12.35 13.76
C GLU A 455 -18.54 11.32 13.46
N GLU A 456 -17.82 10.87 14.50
CA GLU A 456 -16.79 9.83 14.37
C GLU A 456 -17.43 8.53 13.86
N ARG A 457 -16.93 7.99 12.75
CA ARG A 457 -17.32 6.66 12.28
C ARG A 457 -16.55 5.58 13.04
N PRO A 458 -17.21 4.57 13.65
CA PRO A 458 -16.51 3.43 14.20
C PRO A 458 -15.73 2.64 13.13
N VAL A 459 -14.44 2.40 13.37
CA VAL A 459 -13.53 1.67 12.47
C VAL A 459 -13.04 0.37 13.11
N ARG A 460 -12.52 -0.56 12.30
CA ARG A 460 -11.99 -1.86 12.78
C ARG A 460 -10.50 -1.85 13.08
N VAL A 461 -9.75 -0.93 12.49
CA VAL A 461 -8.29 -0.85 12.63
C VAL A 461 -7.86 0.61 12.64
N ALA A 462 -7.00 0.96 13.59
CA ALA A 462 -6.30 2.22 13.63
C ALA A 462 -4.78 2.01 13.51
N LEU A 463 -4.06 3.07 13.17
CA LEU A 463 -2.61 3.16 13.23
C LEU A 463 -2.24 4.20 14.28
N GLY A 464 -1.48 3.83 15.30
CA GLY A 464 -1.17 4.67 16.44
C GLY A 464 0.32 4.91 16.68
N PHE A 465 0.62 6.07 17.28
CA PHE A 465 1.94 6.47 17.74
C PHE A 465 2.01 6.34 19.26
N PHE A 466 2.97 5.57 19.75
CA PHE A 466 3.16 5.26 21.16
C PHE A 466 4.52 5.76 21.63
N ARG A 467 4.63 6.24 22.87
CA ARG A 467 5.96 6.48 23.47
C ARG A 467 6.70 5.13 23.62
N LYS A 468 8.00 5.13 23.35
CA LYS A 468 8.86 3.94 23.45
C LYS A 468 9.04 3.45 24.87
#